data_AF-A0A7G9SA64-F1
#
_entry.id   AF-A0A7G9SA64-F1
#
_cell.length_a   1.000
_cell.length_b   1.000
_cell.length_c   1.000
_cell.angle_alpha   90.00
_cell.angle_beta   90.00
_cell.angle_gamma   90.00
#
_symmetry.space_group_name_H-M   'P 1'
#
loop_
_entity.id
_entity.type
_entity.pdbx_description
1 polymer ?
#
loop_
_entity_poly.entity_id
_entity_poly.type
_entity_poly.pdbx_seq_one_letter_code
_entity_poly.pdbx_strand_id
1 'polypeptide(L)'
;MFGIGFAIQLNRLEQRGEGVPRYLRRLAVLFLIGLAHIFLLWLGDIVALYALMGTVLLLFRKVGDRWLLRWAVIMWLIPIAWSAAMHFGGFKPADPIYAQGESMIVSMGFDISKGPMPFFAEAPLTDHLRVHRAEAFFRLGDLFYQMRFTKVLGMFLIGLWVGRHAVYSNLDRYRPLLKKVATIGLGLGLPLAAAKAYFTMTSGRDEGLQFVTEVFYVLSTPTLAIGYAAGFALLWARGRGGLLEWAAPAGQMALTNYLMQTVIQSVLFYGWGFGLIGKFGLIFTIPFTLVIFAVQIAYSRWWLAHFRFGPVEWLWRSLTYGRAQPMRLDTAAPA
;
A
#
# COMPACT_ATOMS: atom_id res chain seq x y z
N MET A 1 -2.95 6.04 6.24
CA MET A 1 -1.97 5.93 7.35
C MET A 1 -0.65 6.66 7.07
N PHE A 2 0.02 6.46 5.93
CA PHE A 2 1.34 7.07 5.65
C PHE A 2 1.37 8.60 5.83
N GLY A 3 0.42 9.35 5.26
CA GLY A 3 0.39 10.83 5.38
C GLY A 3 0.29 11.34 6.83
N ILE A 4 -0.41 10.60 7.70
CA ILE A 4 -0.45 10.91 9.14
C ILE A 4 0.95 10.71 9.74
N GLY A 5 1.55 9.54 9.49
CA GLY A 5 2.91 9.22 9.94
C GLY A 5 3.95 10.23 9.44
N PHE A 6 3.82 10.69 8.20
CA PHE A 6 4.64 11.75 7.62
C PHE A 6 4.55 13.04 8.45
N ALA A 7 3.34 13.53 8.75
CA ALA A 7 3.15 14.77 9.49
C ALA A 7 3.78 14.70 10.88
N ILE A 8 3.59 13.59 11.58
CA ILE A 8 4.13 13.36 12.93
C ILE A 8 5.66 13.28 12.90
N GLN A 9 6.19 12.45 12.00
CA GLN A 9 7.63 12.18 11.94
C GLN A 9 8.40 13.41 11.50
N LEU A 10 7.91 14.13 10.48
CA LEU A 10 8.57 15.34 9.99
C LEU A 10 8.57 16.44 11.05
N ASN A 11 7.44 16.68 11.73
CA ASN A 11 7.38 17.66 12.82
C ASN A 11 8.37 17.32 13.94
N ARG A 12 8.44 16.05 14.37
CA ARG A 12 9.42 15.61 15.39
C ARG A 12 10.87 15.79 14.93
N LEU A 13 11.17 15.59 13.65
CA LEU A 13 12.51 15.82 13.09
C LEU A 13 12.84 17.31 13.01
N GLU A 14 11.89 18.15 12.63
CA GLU A 14 12.05 19.60 12.59
C GLU A 14 12.30 20.18 14.00
N GLN A 15 11.57 19.69 15.01
CA GLN A 15 11.80 20.06 16.42
C GLN A 15 13.19 19.66 16.95
N ARG A 16 13.85 18.68 16.33
CA ARG A 16 15.20 18.23 16.67
C ARG A 16 16.30 18.87 15.81
N GLY A 17 15.95 19.80 14.91
CA GLY A 17 16.90 20.41 13.96
C GLY A 17 17.35 19.48 12.83
N GLU A 18 16.80 18.27 12.71
CA GLU A 18 17.16 17.30 11.66
C GLU A 18 16.31 17.47 10.38
N GLY A 19 15.04 17.85 10.55
CA GLY A 19 14.10 18.26 9.52
C GLY A 19 14.02 17.38 8.26
N VAL A 20 13.92 18.06 7.10
CA VAL A 20 13.76 17.45 5.78
C VAL A 20 14.94 16.54 5.37
N PRO A 21 16.22 16.90 5.58
CA PRO A 21 17.34 16.03 5.19
C PRO A 21 17.25 14.63 5.77
N ARG A 22 16.93 14.50 7.08
CA ARG A 22 16.76 13.17 7.70
C ARG A 22 15.55 12.44 7.13
N TYR A 23 14.47 13.15 6.87
CA TYR A 23 13.26 12.54 6.29
C TYR A 23 13.52 12.03 4.86
N LEU A 24 14.28 12.75 4.04
CA LEU A 24 14.71 12.28 2.71
C LEU A 24 15.57 11.02 2.81
N ARG A 25 16.52 10.95 3.75
CA ARG A 25 17.29 9.72 3.99
C ARG A 25 16.40 8.55 4.38
N ARG A 26 15.39 8.79 5.21
CA ARG A 26 14.38 7.79 5.57
C ARG A 26 13.62 7.26 4.36
N LEU A 27 13.18 8.16 3.48
CA LEU A 27 12.49 7.79 2.23
C LEU A 27 13.43 7.07 1.26
N ALA A 28 14.70 7.48 1.15
CA ALA A 28 15.69 6.82 0.31
C ALA A 28 15.91 5.36 0.76
N VAL A 29 16.08 5.12 2.06
CA VAL A 29 16.19 3.73 2.57
C VAL A 29 14.90 2.94 2.31
N LEU A 30 13.74 3.56 2.50
CA LEU A 30 12.45 2.90 2.21
C LEU A 30 12.33 2.56 0.71
N PHE A 31 12.78 3.45 -0.17
CA PHE A 31 12.84 3.23 -1.61
C PHE A 31 13.75 2.05 -1.96
N LEU A 32 14.94 1.97 -1.36
CA LEU A 32 15.86 0.84 -1.56
C LEU A 32 15.25 -0.50 -1.08
N ILE A 33 14.53 -0.50 0.04
CA ILE A 33 13.79 -1.69 0.50
C ILE A 33 12.71 -2.08 -0.52
N GLY A 34 11.96 -1.11 -1.06
CA GLY A 34 10.97 -1.35 -2.11
C GLY A 34 11.59 -1.88 -3.40
N LEU A 35 12.73 -1.34 -3.84
CA LEU A 35 13.45 -1.87 -5.00
C LEU A 35 13.93 -3.31 -4.77
N ALA A 36 14.49 -3.60 -3.59
CA ALA A 36 14.87 -4.95 -3.22
C ALA A 36 13.65 -5.89 -3.23
N HIS A 37 12.48 -5.42 -2.76
CA HIS A 37 11.24 -6.20 -2.82
C HIS A 37 10.77 -6.46 -4.26
N ILE A 38 10.77 -5.45 -5.15
CA ILE A 38 10.42 -5.59 -6.57
C ILE A 38 11.31 -6.63 -7.26
N PHE A 39 12.63 -6.53 -7.08
CA PHE A 39 13.57 -7.34 -7.84
C PHE A 39 13.81 -8.73 -7.22
N LEU A 40 13.66 -8.89 -5.91
CA LEU A 40 13.99 -10.15 -5.22
C LEU A 40 12.76 -10.95 -4.82
N LEU A 41 11.59 -10.32 -4.63
CA LEU A 41 10.44 -10.98 -4.01
C LEU A 41 9.18 -10.95 -4.87
N TRP A 42 8.72 -9.77 -5.27
CA TRP A 42 7.44 -9.64 -5.97
C TRP A 42 7.24 -8.28 -6.64
N LEU A 43 6.70 -8.29 -7.86
CA LEU A 43 6.48 -7.09 -8.69
C LEU A 43 5.52 -6.06 -8.08
N GLY A 44 4.56 -6.49 -7.25
CA GLY A 44 3.46 -5.64 -6.80
C GLY A 44 3.80 -4.70 -5.63
N ASP A 45 5.07 -4.38 -5.44
CA ASP A 45 5.56 -3.52 -4.36
C ASP A 45 4.80 -2.18 -4.28
N ILE A 46 4.48 -1.76 -3.06
CA ILE A 46 3.92 -0.43 -2.77
C ILE A 46 4.91 0.46 -2.02
N VAL A 47 6.00 -0.10 -1.48
CA VAL A 47 6.94 0.59 -0.58
C VAL A 47 7.78 1.62 -1.35
N ALA A 48 8.31 1.25 -2.52
CA ALA A 48 9.03 2.15 -3.42
C ALA A 48 8.11 3.30 -3.87
N LEU A 49 6.88 2.99 -4.28
CA LEU A 49 5.88 4.01 -4.64
C LEU A 49 5.61 4.96 -3.48
N TYR A 50 5.47 4.44 -2.26
CA TYR A 50 5.22 5.25 -1.07
C TYR A 50 6.42 6.13 -0.72
N ALA A 51 7.65 5.66 -0.92
CA ALA A 51 8.85 6.46 -0.75
C ALA A 51 8.92 7.62 -1.76
N LEU A 52 8.61 7.35 -3.04
CA LEU A 52 8.55 8.37 -4.08
C LEU A 52 7.44 9.40 -3.79
N MET A 53 6.23 8.94 -3.51
CA MET A 53 5.11 9.84 -3.18
C MET A 53 5.31 10.57 -1.86
N GLY A 54 5.98 9.98 -0.89
CA GLY A 54 6.41 10.65 0.34
C GLY A 54 7.43 11.76 0.07
N THR A 55 8.27 11.60 -0.95
CA THR A 55 9.20 12.66 -1.40
C THR A 55 8.43 13.81 -2.04
N VAL A 56 7.48 13.52 -2.93
CA VAL A 56 6.59 14.53 -3.53
C VAL A 56 5.75 15.23 -2.46
N LEU A 57 5.29 14.49 -1.43
CA LEU A 57 4.53 15.04 -0.31
C LEU A 57 5.28 16.13 0.46
N LEU A 58 6.62 16.14 0.45
CA LEU A 58 7.42 17.22 1.04
C LEU A 58 7.13 18.59 0.39
N LEU A 59 6.75 18.62 -0.88
CA LEU A 59 6.37 19.86 -1.57
C LEU A 59 5.08 20.46 -0.98
N PHE A 60 4.22 19.61 -0.42
CA PHE A 60 2.94 20.00 0.19
C PHE A 60 3.05 20.32 1.69
N ARG A 61 4.21 20.11 2.31
CA ARG A 61 4.38 20.22 3.77
C ARG A 61 4.04 21.59 4.36
N LYS A 62 4.17 22.67 3.57
CA LYS A 62 3.82 24.06 3.96
C LYS A 62 2.55 24.58 3.29
N VAL A 63 1.90 23.78 2.44
CA VAL A 63 0.66 24.19 1.77
C VAL A 63 -0.47 24.28 2.79
N GLY A 64 -1.22 25.39 2.77
CA GLY A 64 -2.34 25.61 3.68
C GLY A 64 -3.50 24.63 3.46
N ASP A 65 -4.27 24.34 4.52
CA ASP A 65 -5.20 23.21 4.56
C ASP A 65 -6.29 23.23 3.49
N ARG A 66 -6.84 24.41 3.18
CA ARG A 66 -7.82 24.58 2.08
C ARG A 66 -7.27 24.09 0.74
N TRP A 67 -6.01 24.38 0.44
CA TRP A 67 -5.37 23.98 -0.81
C TRP A 67 -4.93 22.53 -0.76
N LEU A 68 -4.51 22.06 0.42
CA LEU A 68 -4.14 20.66 0.63
C LEU A 68 -5.32 19.72 0.31
N LEU A 69 -6.52 20.05 0.79
CA LEU A 69 -7.73 19.28 0.50
C LEU A 69 -8.18 19.40 -0.96
N ARG A 70 -8.05 20.58 -1.59
CA ARG A 70 -8.31 20.75 -3.03
C ARG A 70 -7.39 19.86 -3.86
N TRP A 71 -6.10 19.86 -3.58
CA TRP A 71 -5.14 18.99 -4.25
C TRP A 71 -5.43 17.51 -3.99
N ALA A 72 -5.86 17.14 -2.78
CA ALA A 72 -6.26 15.77 -2.51
C ALA A 72 -7.42 15.30 -3.41
N VAL A 73 -8.45 16.15 -3.59
CA VAL A 73 -9.59 15.86 -4.47
C VAL A 73 -9.16 15.81 -5.95
N ILE A 74 -8.33 16.76 -6.39
CA ILE A 74 -7.80 16.78 -7.77
C ILE A 74 -7.01 15.50 -8.05
N MET A 75 -6.07 15.12 -7.17
CA MET A 75 -5.24 13.94 -7.34
C MET A 75 -6.04 12.64 -7.28
N TRP A 76 -7.15 12.64 -6.53
CA TRP A 76 -8.09 11.53 -6.50
C TRP A 76 -8.90 11.42 -7.80
N LEU A 77 -9.42 12.51 -8.34
CA LEU A 77 -10.35 12.47 -9.50
C LEU A 77 -9.66 12.51 -10.86
N ILE A 78 -8.42 13.03 -10.96
CA ILE A 78 -7.67 13.09 -12.23
C ILE A 78 -7.51 11.73 -12.97
N PRO A 79 -7.45 10.55 -12.31
CA PRO A 79 -7.45 9.27 -13.00
C PRO A 79 -8.68 9.02 -13.86
N ILE A 80 -9.83 9.67 -13.60
CA ILE A 80 -11.03 9.55 -14.44
C ILE A 80 -10.78 10.23 -15.78
N ALA A 81 -10.25 11.46 -15.77
CA ALA A 81 -9.90 12.16 -17.00
C ALA A 81 -8.81 11.40 -17.79
N TRP A 82 -7.84 10.83 -17.07
CA TRP A 82 -6.82 9.97 -17.66
C TRP A 82 -7.42 8.73 -18.33
N SER A 83 -8.28 8.00 -17.63
CA SER A 83 -9.00 6.83 -18.15
C SER A 83 -9.82 7.18 -19.40
N ALA A 84 -10.53 8.32 -19.37
CA ALA A 84 -11.27 8.81 -20.54
C ALA A 84 -10.35 9.08 -21.76
N ALA A 85 -9.17 9.67 -21.53
CA ALA A 85 -8.19 9.90 -22.58
C ALA A 85 -7.66 8.58 -23.18
N MET A 86 -7.51 7.53 -22.37
CA MET A 86 -7.07 6.22 -22.85
C MET A 86 -8.15 5.51 -23.67
N HIS A 87 -9.37 5.41 -23.14
CA HIS A 87 -10.46 4.65 -23.75
C HIS A 87 -11.13 5.37 -24.93
N PHE A 88 -11.17 6.71 -24.93
CA PHE A 88 -11.84 7.50 -25.98
C PHE A 88 -10.90 8.39 -26.79
N GLY A 89 -9.66 8.60 -26.33
CA GLY A 89 -8.68 9.49 -26.99
C GLY A 89 -7.52 8.75 -27.66
N GLY A 90 -7.46 7.41 -27.60
CA GLY A 90 -6.38 6.61 -28.18
C GLY A 90 -5.01 6.81 -27.52
N PHE A 91 -4.97 7.47 -26.37
CA PHE A 91 -3.72 7.77 -25.67
C PHE A 91 -3.31 6.59 -24.78
N LYS A 92 -2.30 5.81 -25.19
CA LYS A 92 -1.88 4.59 -24.47
C LYS A 92 -0.42 4.64 -24.00
N PRO A 93 -0.10 5.43 -22.97
CA PRO A 93 1.28 5.63 -22.52
C PRO A 93 1.88 4.43 -21.78
N ALA A 94 1.05 3.49 -21.33
CA ALA A 94 1.52 2.27 -20.66
C ALA A 94 1.96 1.19 -21.65
N ASP A 95 1.39 1.15 -22.86
CA ASP A 95 1.68 0.15 -23.91
C ASP A 95 3.17 0.00 -24.23
N PRO A 96 3.97 1.06 -24.50
CA PRO A 96 5.40 0.87 -24.76
C PRO A 96 6.15 0.32 -23.55
N ILE A 97 5.67 0.57 -22.34
CA ILE A 97 6.26 0.05 -21.10
C ILE A 97 5.95 -1.44 -20.96
N TYR A 98 4.71 -1.85 -21.22
CA TYR A 98 4.32 -3.26 -21.24
C TYR A 98 5.06 -4.04 -22.32
N ALA A 99 5.14 -3.51 -23.54
CA ALA A 99 5.86 -4.13 -24.66
C ALA A 99 7.35 -4.36 -24.34
N GLN A 100 7.97 -3.45 -23.59
CA GLN A 100 9.35 -3.63 -23.13
C GLN A 100 9.48 -4.79 -22.15
N GLY A 101 8.53 -4.94 -21.20
CA GLY A 101 8.48 -6.07 -20.29
C GLY A 101 8.27 -7.40 -21.03
N GLU A 102 7.32 -7.45 -21.95
CA GLU A 102 7.04 -8.63 -22.78
C GLU A 102 8.26 -9.06 -23.61
N SER A 103 8.91 -8.10 -24.29
CA SER A 103 10.13 -8.33 -25.06
C SER A 103 11.24 -8.94 -24.20
N MET A 104 11.41 -8.46 -22.96
CA MET A 104 12.39 -9.05 -22.05
C MET A 104 12.03 -10.48 -21.65
N ILE A 105 10.77 -10.77 -21.35
CA ILE A 105 10.33 -12.13 -20.99
C ILE A 105 10.56 -13.10 -22.15
N VAL A 106 10.20 -12.71 -23.37
CA VAL A 106 10.43 -13.50 -24.59
C VAL A 106 11.92 -13.71 -24.83
N SER A 107 12.76 -12.69 -24.60
CA SER A 107 14.22 -12.80 -24.73
C SER A 107 14.85 -13.80 -23.76
N MET A 108 14.18 -14.10 -22.63
CA MET A 108 14.61 -15.13 -21.68
C MET A 108 14.14 -16.54 -22.04
N GLY A 109 13.40 -16.70 -23.15
CA GLY A 109 12.89 -17.99 -23.63
C GLY A 109 11.53 -18.39 -23.06
N PHE A 110 10.82 -17.49 -22.37
CA PHE A 110 9.49 -17.79 -21.83
C PHE A 110 8.38 -17.53 -22.86
N ASP A 111 7.48 -18.48 -22.98
CA ASP A 111 6.33 -18.42 -23.89
C ASP A 111 5.16 -17.68 -23.23
N ILE A 112 5.01 -16.39 -23.57
CA ILE A 112 3.94 -15.54 -23.05
C ILE A 112 2.54 -15.92 -23.56
N SER A 113 2.45 -16.73 -24.64
CA SER A 113 1.15 -17.13 -25.20
C SER A 113 0.35 -18.07 -24.28
N LYS A 114 1.05 -18.79 -23.40
CA LYS A 114 0.46 -19.68 -22.38
C LYS A 114 -0.09 -18.93 -21.16
N GLY A 115 0.11 -17.61 -21.12
CA GLY A 115 -0.21 -16.78 -19.96
C GLY A 115 0.74 -17.00 -18.78
N PRO A 116 0.56 -16.25 -17.68
CA PRO A 116 1.48 -16.27 -16.55
C PRO A 116 1.32 -17.50 -15.65
N MET A 117 0.19 -18.20 -15.74
CA MET A 117 -0.18 -19.23 -14.77
C MET A 117 0.78 -20.44 -14.75
N PRO A 118 1.19 -21.03 -15.90
CA PRO A 118 2.18 -22.11 -15.91
C PRO A 118 3.52 -21.69 -15.31
N PHE A 119 3.96 -20.46 -15.60
CA PHE A 119 5.19 -19.91 -15.03
C PHE A 119 5.13 -19.88 -13.50
N PHE A 120 4.08 -19.30 -12.91
CA PHE A 120 3.94 -19.28 -11.44
C PHE A 120 3.74 -20.66 -10.82
N ALA A 121 3.19 -21.62 -11.56
CA ALA A 121 2.94 -22.97 -11.07
C ALA A 121 4.16 -23.90 -11.12
N GLU A 122 5.09 -23.68 -12.05
CA GLU A 122 6.14 -24.65 -12.37
C GLU A 122 7.56 -24.08 -12.32
N ALA A 123 7.73 -22.76 -12.49
CA ALA A 123 9.06 -22.18 -12.64
C ALA A 123 9.88 -22.24 -11.33
N PRO A 124 11.19 -22.55 -11.43
CA PRO A 124 12.09 -22.49 -10.28
C PRO A 124 12.34 -21.05 -9.85
N LEU A 125 12.77 -20.87 -8.58
CA LEU A 125 13.07 -19.56 -8.01
C LEU A 125 14.06 -18.73 -8.87
N THR A 126 15.03 -19.38 -9.52
CA THR A 126 15.99 -18.72 -10.39
C THR A 126 15.33 -18.00 -11.57
N ASP A 127 14.26 -18.56 -12.11
CA ASP A 127 13.54 -18.00 -13.24
C ASP A 127 12.66 -16.83 -12.79
N HIS A 128 12.03 -16.93 -11.62
CA HIS A 128 11.37 -15.78 -10.97
C HIS A 128 12.32 -14.60 -10.81
N LEU A 129 13.52 -14.82 -10.26
CA LEU A 129 14.52 -13.75 -10.08
C LEU A 129 14.97 -13.11 -11.41
N ARG A 130 14.99 -13.88 -12.51
CA ARG A 130 15.31 -13.35 -13.84
C ARG A 130 14.16 -12.49 -14.38
N VAL A 131 12.94 -13.00 -14.25
CA VAL A 131 11.70 -12.41 -14.77
C VAL A 131 11.27 -11.16 -13.99
N HIS A 132 11.58 -11.05 -12.69
CA HIS A 132 11.26 -9.85 -11.88
C HIS A 132 11.75 -8.54 -12.50
N ARG A 133 12.89 -8.57 -13.22
CA ARG A 133 13.41 -7.38 -13.93
C ARG A 133 12.49 -6.94 -15.07
N ALA A 134 11.88 -7.90 -15.77
CA ALA A 134 10.88 -7.62 -16.79
C ALA A 134 9.54 -7.23 -16.15
N GLU A 135 9.13 -7.90 -15.08
CA GLU A 135 7.92 -7.58 -14.32
C GLU A 135 7.93 -6.16 -13.72
N ALA A 136 9.11 -5.60 -13.44
CA ALA A 136 9.25 -4.20 -13.03
C ALA A 136 8.68 -3.22 -14.08
N PHE A 137 8.76 -3.55 -15.38
CA PHE A 137 8.13 -2.76 -16.43
C PHE A 137 6.61 -2.88 -16.38
N PHE A 138 6.05 -4.08 -16.19
CA PHE A 138 4.61 -4.24 -15.99
C PHE A 138 4.12 -3.47 -14.76
N ARG A 139 4.89 -3.51 -13.67
CA ARG A 139 4.59 -2.71 -12.49
C ARG A 139 4.58 -1.22 -12.81
N LEU A 140 5.57 -0.72 -13.53
CA LEU A 140 5.64 0.67 -13.94
C LEU A 140 4.47 1.05 -14.87
N GLY A 141 4.16 0.20 -15.84
CA GLY A 141 3.01 0.31 -16.72
C GLY A 141 1.71 0.44 -15.94
N ASP A 142 1.48 -0.43 -14.94
CA ASP A 142 0.29 -0.38 -14.08
C ASP A 142 0.19 0.92 -13.28
N LEU A 143 1.33 1.47 -12.84
CA LEU A 143 1.35 2.74 -12.12
C LEU A 143 0.88 3.89 -13.02
N PHE A 144 1.28 3.88 -14.29
CA PHE A 144 0.86 4.86 -15.29
C PHE A 144 -0.58 4.63 -15.74
N TYR A 145 -0.92 3.42 -16.18
CA TYR A 145 -2.25 3.04 -16.63
C TYR A 145 -3.31 3.46 -15.59
N GLN A 146 -3.09 3.10 -14.32
CA GLN A 146 -4.08 3.38 -13.25
C GLN A 146 -3.93 4.76 -12.61
N MET A 147 -2.98 5.60 -13.04
CA MET A 147 -2.55 6.83 -12.34
C MET A 147 -2.37 6.59 -10.83
N ARG A 148 -1.75 5.47 -10.45
CA ARG A 148 -1.73 5.03 -9.05
C ARG A 148 -0.98 6.02 -8.15
N PHE A 149 0.01 6.73 -8.70
CA PHE A 149 0.75 7.77 -8.00
C PHE A 149 -0.15 8.92 -7.53
N THR A 150 -1.09 9.40 -8.35
CA THR A 150 -1.99 10.49 -7.93
C THR A 150 -2.98 10.00 -6.87
N LYS A 151 -3.51 8.77 -7.02
CA LYS A 151 -4.40 8.17 -6.01
C LYS A 151 -3.72 8.07 -4.65
N VAL A 152 -2.49 7.56 -4.62
CA VAL A 152 -1.69 7.45 -3.39
C VAL A 152 -1.37 8.83 -2.82
N LEU A 153 -0.94 9.77 -3.66
CA LEU A 153 -0.65 11.14 -3.22
C LEU A 153 -1.90 11.83 -2.65
N GLY A 154 -3.06 11.71 -3.29
CA GLY A 154 -4.32 12.26 -2.78
C GLY A 154 -4.64 11.76 -1.37
N MET A 155 -4.52 10.45 -1.14
CA MET A 155 -4.69 9.85 0.19
C MET A 155 -3.62 10.29 1.19
N PHE A 156 -2.39 10.53 0.74
CA PHE A 156 -1.32 11.05 1.58
C PHE A 156 -1.59 12.50 1.99
N LEU A 157 -2.14 13.34 1.10
CA LEU A 157 -2.51 14.72 1.39
C LEU A 157 -3.65 14.78 2.42
N ILE A 158 -4.68 13.91 2.30
CA ILE A 158 -5.70 13.76 3.35
C ILE A 158 -5.05 13.32 4.66
N GLY A 159 -4.14 12.36 4.61
CA GLY A 159 -3.39 11.91 5.79
C GLY A 159 -2.55 13.01 6.43
N LEU A 160 -1.91 13.89 5.64
CA LEU A 160 -1.16 15.04 6.12
C LEU A 160 -2.10 16.05 6.79
N TRP A 161 -3.25 16.34 6.19
CA TRP A 161 -4.28 17.19 6.79
C TRP A 161 -4.73 16.64 8.15
N VAL A 162 -5.09 15.34 8.21
CA VAL A 162 -5.43 14.67 9.46
C VAL A 162 -4.26 14.73 10.44
N GLY A 163 -3.03 14.48 9.99
CA GLY A 163 -1.83 14.48 10.81
C GLY A 163 -1.56 15.82 11.51
N ARG A 164 -1.90 16.94 10.86
CA ARG A 164 -1.80 18.29 11.42
C ARG A 164 -2.85 18.58 12.49
N HIS A 165 -4.03 17.97 12.38
CA HIS A 165 -5.20 18.32 13.21
C HIS A 165 -5.54 17.29 14.27
N ALA A 166 -5.23 16.01 14.05
CA ALA A 166 -5.84 14.88 14.76
C ALA A 166 -4.89 14.11 15.69
N VAL A 167 -3.57 14.25 15.53
CA VAL A 167 -2.61 13.39 16.25
C VAL A 167 -2.50 13.76 17.73
N TYR A 168 -2.76 15.02 18.07
CA TYR A 168 -2.67 15.53 19.44
C TYR A 168 -3.99 16.07 19.96
N SER A 169 -5.07 15.92 19.21
CA SER A 169 -6.38 16.44 19.60
C SER A 169 -7.26 15.32 20.13
N ASN A 170 -8.06 15.67 21.12
CA ASN A 170 -9.09 14.80 21.65
C ASN A 170 -10.02 14.35 20.50
N LEU A 171 -9.94 13.08 20.09
CA LEU A 171 -10.75 12.50 19.01
C LEU A 171 -12.26 12.71 19.25
N ASP A 172 -12.67 12.91 20.51
CA ASP A 172 -14.04 13.24 20.87
C ASP A 172 -14.55 14.51 20.18
N ARG A 173 -13.68 15.50 20.01
CA ARG A 173 -14.01 16.75 19.30
C ARG A 173 -14.43 16.49 17.85
N TYR A 174 -13.89 15.45 17.22
CA TYR A 174 -14.14 15.13 15.82
C TYR A 174 -15.22 14.06 15.62
N ARG A 175 -15.87 13.58 16.68
CA ARG A 175 -16.92 12.55 16.59
C ARG A 175 -18.00 12.83 15.53
N PRO A 176 -18.57 14.05 15.40
CA PRO A 176 -19.58 14.32 14.37
C PRO A 176 -19.04 14.13 12.95
N LEU A 177 -17.81 14.61 12.71
CA LEU A 177 -17.12 14.46 11.43
C LEU A 177 -16.81 12.98 11.16
N LEU A 178 -16.24 12.26 12.13
CA LEU A 178 -15.92 10.83 12.01
C LEU A 178 -17.17 10.00 11.72
N LYS A 179 -18.30 10.29 12.38
CA LYS A 179 -19.58 9.64 12.11
C LYS A 179 -20.04 9.91 10.68
N LYS A 180 -20.04 11.17 10.23
CA LYS A 180 -20.42 11.53 8.85
C LYS A 180 -19.53 10.82 7.83
N VAL A 181 -18.22 10.86 8.03
CA VAL A 181 -17.24 10.24 7.13
C VAL A 181 -17.35 8.71 7.12
N ALA A 182 -17.56 8.07 8.27
CA ALA A 182 -17.80 6.63 8.34
C ALA A 182 -19.11 6.23 7.66
N THR A 183 -20.20 6.97 7.90
CA THR A 183 -21.51 6.68 7.28
C THR A 183 -21.46 6.87 5.77
N ILE A 184 -20.90 7.96 5.27
CA ILE A 184 -20.76 8.19 3.82
C ILE A 184 -19.77 7.18 3.23
N GLY A 185 -18.62 6.98 3.87
CA GLY A 185 -17.56 6.11 3.38
C GLY A 185 -17.98 4.65 3.26
N LEU A 186 -18.66 4.12 4.28
CA LEU A 186 -19.18 2.75 4.26
C LEU A 186 -20.47 2.64 3.44
N GLY A 187 -21.40 3.59 3.60
CA GLY A 187 -22.70 3.58 2.94
C GLY A 187 -22.65 3.81 1.43
N LEU A 188 -21.73 4.66 0.94
CA LEU A 188 -21.50 4.84 -0.50
C LEU A 188 -20.39 3.93 -1.02
N GLY A 189 -19.33 3.71 -0.24
CA GLY A 189 -18.17 2.93 -0.69
C GLY A 189 -18.52 1.47 -1.03
N LEU A 190 -19.40 0.83 -0.26
CA LEU A 190 -19.83 -0.56 -0.52
C LEU A 190 -20.66 -0.69 -1.81
N PRO A 191 -21.74 0.10 -2.05
CA PRO A 191 -22.44 0.08 -3.33
C PRO A 191 -21.54 0.39 -4.53
N LEU A 192 -20.63 1.37 -4.40
CA LEU A 192 -19.69 1.68 -5.48
C LEU A 192 -18.73 0.52 -5.75
N ALA A 193 -18.27 -0.19 -4.71
CA ALA A 193 -17.43 -1.37 -4.86
C ALA A 193 -18.19 -2.55 -5.48
N ALA A 194 -19.46 -2.73 -5.12
CA ALA A 194 -20.35 -3.73 -5.72
C ALA A 194 -20.61 -3.43 -7.21
N ALA A 195 -20.87 -2.16 -7.54
CA ALA A 195 -21.00 -1.71 -8.94
C ALA A 195 -19.71 -1.97 -9.72
N LYS A 196 -18.54 -1.62 -9.16
CA LYS A 196 -17.25 -1.96 -9.76
C LYS A 196 -17.11 -3.46 -10.03
N ALA A 197 -17.48 -4.31 -9.07
CA ALA A 197 -17.43 -5.77 -9.23
C ALA A 197 -18.36 -6.25 -10.36
N TYR A 198 -19.60 -5.76 -10.39
CA TYR A 198 -20.57 -6.08 -11.44
C TYR A 198 -20.08 -5.68 -12.84
N PHE A 199 -19.57 -4.45 -13.00
CA PHE A 199 -19.03 -3.99 -14.29
C PHE A 199 -17.76 -4.73 -14.68
N THR A 200 -16.90 -5.10 -13.73
CA THR A 200 -15.73 -5.95 -14.02
C THR A 200 -16.13 -7.30 -14.62
N MET A 201 -17.27 -7.86 -14.19
CA MET A 201 -17.77 -9.14 -14.70
C MET A 201 -18.46 -9.04 -16.06
N THR A 202 -18.95 -7.85 -16.42
CA THR A 202 -19.76 -7.63 -17.64
C THR A 202 -19.03 -6.82 -18.71
N SER A 203 -17.93 -6.15 -18.40
CA SER A 203 -17.25 -5.22 -19.31
C SER A 203 -16.64 -5.90 -20.54
N GLY A 204 -16.16 -7.14 -20.41
CA GLY A 204 -15.46 -7.83 -21.50
C GLY A 204 -14.35 -6.96 -22.11
N ARG A 205 -14.40 -6.78 -23.44
CA ARG A 205 -13.50 -5.91 -24.22
C ARG A 205 -14.11 -4.55 -24.59
N ASP A 206 -15.27 -4.20 -24.03
CA ASP A 206 -15.92 -2.92 -24.30
C ASP A 206 -15.22 -1.78 -23.58
N GLU A 207 -14.61 -0.87 -24.35
CA GLU A 207 -13.84 0.27 -23.84
C GLU A 207 -14.69 1.20 -22.95
N GLY A 208 -15.99 1.36 -23.28
CA GLY A 208 -16.91 2.18 -22.49
C GLY A 208 -17.21 1.58 -21.12
N LEU A 209 -17.47 0.27 -21.05
CA LEU A 209 -17.70 -0.44 -19.79
C LEU A 209 -16.41 -0.60 -18.97
N GLN A 210 -15.24 -0.69 -19.61
CA GLN A 210 -13.96 -0.64 -18.92
C GLN A 210 -13.72 0.73 -18.27
N PHE A 211 -13.96 1.82 -19.00
CA PHE A 211 -13.94 3.17 -18.43
C PHE A 211 -14.89 3.30 -17.23
N VAL A 212 -16.13 2.82 -17.35
CA VAL A 212 -17.11 2.81 -16.23
C VAL A 212 -16.59 2.02 -15.03
N THR A 213 -15.99 0.85 -15.26
CA THR A 213 -15.37 0.03 -14.21
C THR A 213 -14.27 0.80 -13.47
N GLU A 214 -13.43 1.52 -14.20
CA GLU A 214 -12.35 2.33 -13.63
C GLU A 214 -12.88 3.54 -12.85
N VAL A 215 -13.93 4.20 -13.32
CA VAL A 215 -14.62 5.26 -12.58
C VAL A 215 -15.11 4.73 -11.24
N PHE A 216 -15.82 3.60 -11.22
CA PHE A 216 -16.26 3.00 -9.96
C PHE A 216 -15.09 2.58 -9.08
N TYR A 217 -13.97 2.10 -9.65
CA TYR A 217 -12.77 1.79 -8.88
C TYR A 217 -12.16 3.03 -8.21
N VAL A 218 -12.05 4.14 -8.96
CA VAL A 218 -11.55 5.42 -8.47
C VAL A 218 -12.42 5.93 -7.32
N LEU A 219 -13.75 5.86 -7.45
CA LEU A 219 -14.66 6.38 -6.43
C LEU A 219 -14.78 5.46 -5.21
N SER A 220 -14.90 4.14 -5.42
CA SER A 220 -15.16 3.17 -4.33
C SER A 220 -13.97 3.04 -3.38
N THR A 221 -12.76 2.83 -3.91
CA THR A 221 -11.61 2.39 -3.11
C THR A 221 -11.22 3.41 -2.03
N PRO A 222 -11.00 4.70 -2.34
CA PRO A 222 -10.62 5.68 -1.34
C PRO A 222 -11.78 6.03 -0.41
N THR A 223 -13.02 6.09 -0.92
CA THR A 223 -14.24 6.33 -0.12
C THR A 223 -14.40 5.27 0.97
N LEU A 224 -14.27 4.00 0.59
CA LEU A 224 -14.38 2.89 1.53
C LEU A 224 -13.21 2.86 2.51
N ALA A 225 -11.97 3.11 2.04
CA ALA A 225 -10.78 3.17 2.90
C ALA A 225 -10.88 4.27 3.97
N ILE A 226 -11.34 5.47 3.59
CA ILE A 226 -11.57 6.58 4.52
C ILE A 226 -12.72 6.23 5.48
N GLY A 227 -13.78 5.56 4.99
CA GLY A 227 -14.86 5.04 5.81
C GLY A 227 -14.39 4.08 6.90
N TYR A 228 -13.55 3.10 6.55
CA TYR A 228 -12.93 2.19 7.53
C TYR A 228 -12.05 2.94 8.54
N ALA A 229 -11.19 3.84 8.07
CA ALA A 229 -10.32 4.62 8.96
C ALA A 229 -11.12 5.47 9.96
N ALA A 230 -12.20 6.13 9.50
CA ALA A 230 -13.08 6.90 10.35
C ALA A 230 -13.89 6.01 11.32
N GLY A 231 -14.31 4.83 10.87
CA GLY A 231 -14.97 3.83 11.71
C GLY A 231 -14.09 3.36 12.87
N PHE A 232 -12.83 3.00 12.59
CA PHE A 232 -11.87 2.61 13.62
C PHE A 232 -11.56 3.78 14.57
N ALA A 233 -11.38 4.99 14.05
CA ALA A 233 -11.18 6.18 14.88
C ALA A 233 -12.39 6.48 15.78
N LEU A 234 -13.62 6.24 15.30
CA LEU A 234 -14.85 6.41 16.08
C LEU A 234 -14.98 5.35 17.18
N LEU A 235 -14.59 4.10 16.92
CA LEU A 235 -14.51 3.06 17.96
C LEU A 235 -13.55 3.47 19.06
N TRP A 236 -12.37 3.98 18.68
CA TRP A 236 -11.39 4.49 19.63
C TRP A 236 -11.95 5.66 20.46
N ALA A 237 -12.54 6.66 19.79
CA ALA A 237 -13.14 7.81 20.46
C ALA A 237 -14.22 7.39 21.47
N ARG A 238 -15.01 6.36 21.18
CA ARG A 238 -16.08 5.85 22.07
C ARG A 238 -15.57 4.98 23.24
N GLY A 239 -14.27 4.96 23.51
CA GLY A 239 -13.68 4.11 24.55
C GLY A 239 -13.69 2.61 24.22
N ARG A 240 -13.95 2.24 22.96
CA ARG A 240 -13.93 0.85 22.48
C ARG A 240 -12.60 0.48 21.79
N GLY A 241 -11.52 1.20 22.14
CA GLY A 241 -10.18 0.96 21.59
C GLY A 241 -9.65 -0.45 21.86
N GLY A 242 -10.00 -1.04 23.02
CA GLY A 242 -9.62 -2.40 23.40
C GLY A 242 -10.01 -3.48 22.38
N LEU A 243 -11.08 -3.26 21.61
CA LEU A 243 -11.49 -4.19 20.54
C LEU A 243 -10.50 -4.24 19.37
N LEU A 244 -9.56 -3.30 19.27
CA LEU A 244 -8.58 -3.17 18.20
C LEU A 244 -7.16 -3.50 18.66
N GLU A 245 -6.93 -3.60 19.98
CA GLU A 245 -5.59 -3.78 20.56
C GLU A 245 -4.93 -5.10 20.16
N TRP A 246 -5.72 -6.16 19.92
CA TRP A 246 -5.20 -7.46 19.46
C TRP A 246 -4.37 -7.34 18.17
N ALA A 247 -4.70 -6.38 17.29
CA ALA A 247 -4.01 -6.15 16.03
C ALA A 247 -2.93 -5.05 16.12
N ALA A 248 -2.82 -4.33 17.24
CA ALA A 248 -1.88 -3.21 17.38
C ALA A 248 -0.40 -3.64 17.18
N PRO A 249 0.06 -4.78 17.70
CA PRO A 249 1.42 -5.28 17.45
C PRO A 249 1.71 -5.51 15.97
N ALA A 250 0.74 -6.05 15.22
CA ALA A 250 0.88 -6.22 13.78
C ALA A 250 0.99 -4.87 13.03
N GLY A 251 0.29 -3.83 13.52
CA GLY A 251 0.41 -2.47 13.01
C GLY A 251 1.77 -1.80 13.30
N GLN A 252 2.40 -2.12 14.44
CA GLN A 252 3.75 -1.64 14.78
C GLN A 252 4.84 -2.30 13.94
N MET A 253 4.58 -3.51 13.42
CA MET A 253 5.45 -4.28 12.53
C MET A 253 4.95 -4.29 11.07
N ALA A 254 4.29 -3.23 10.63
CA ALA A 254 3.62 -3.21 9.32
C ALA A 254 4.56 -3.50 8.13
N LEU A 255 5.80 -3.00 8.14
CA LEU A 255 6.77 -3.22 7.06
C LEU A 255 7.32 -4.65 7.11
N THR A 256 7.63 -5.15 8.31
CA THR A 256 8.01 -6.57 8.48
C THR A 256 6.88 -7.49 8.01
N ASN A 257 5.65 -7.24 8.45
CA ASN A 257 4.49 -8.05 8.10
C ASN A 257 4.20 -8.02 6.60
N TYR A 258 4.36 -6.87 5.95
CA TYR A 258 4.22 -6.73 4.50
C TYR A 258 5.21 -7.61 3.72
N LEU A 259 6.50 -7.59 4.09
CA LEU A 259 7.50 -8.44 3.44
C LEU A 259 7.28 -9.92 3.78
N MET A 260 6.94 -10.23 5.04
CA MET A 260 6.61 -11.58 5.47
C MET A 260 5.37 -12.12 4.73
N GLN A 261 4.35 -11.30 4.43
CA GLN A 261 3.20 -11.70 3.61
C GLN A 261 3.63 -12.15 2.21
N THR A 262 4.58 -11.42 1.61
CA THR A 262 5.10 -11.76 0.28
C THR A 262 5.87 -13.07 0.31
N VAL A 263 6.76 -13.24 1.30
CA VAL A 263 7.55 -14.48 1.45
C VAL A 263 6.64 -15.68 1.73
N ILE A 264 5.73 -15.58 2.70
CA ILE A 264 4.81 -16.67 3.04
C ILE A 264 3.97 -17.05 1.82
N GLN A 265 3.37 -16.09 1.13
CA GLN A 265 2.50 -16.39 -0.01
C GLN A 265 3.28 -16.94 -1.20
N SER A 266 4.47 -16.42 -1.50
CA SER A 266 5.30 -16.96 -2.59
C SER A 266 5.74 -18.40 -2.29
N VAL A 267 6.16 -18.71 -1.06
CA VAL A 267 6.48 -20.08 -0.64
C VAL A 267 5.25 -20.99 -0.68
N LEU A 268 4.07 -20.53 -0.26
CA LEU A 268 2.86 -21.35 -0.28
C LEU A 268 2.34 -21.60 -1.70
N PHE A 269 2.31 -20.58 -2.55
CA PHE A 269 1.57 -20.65 -3.81
C PHE A 269 2.46 -20.93 -5.03
N TYR A 270 3.68 -20.43 -5.10
CA TYR A 270 4.52 -20.62 -6.28
C TYR A 270 5.10 -22.03 -6.37
N GLY A 271 5.38 -22.46 -7.61
CA GLY A 271 5.87 -23.81 -7.94
C GLY A 271 7.15 -24.22 -7.24
N TRP A 272 8.05 -23.25 -7.00
CA TRP A 272 9.30 -23.50 -6.28
C TRP A 272 9.14 -23.72 -4.77
N GLY A 273 7.95 -23.48 -4.22
CA GLY A 273 7.59 -23.75 -2.83
C GLY A 273 6.64 -24.95 -2.70
N PHE A 274 5.42 -24.72 -2.19
CA PHE A 274 4.38 -25.75 -2.07
C PHE A 274 3.46 -25.84 -3.30
N GLY A 275 3.58 -24.92 -4.26
CA GLY A 275 2.87 -24.97 -5.54
C GLY A 275 1.35 -25.02 -5.39
N LEU A 276 0.76 -24.25 -4.46
CA LEU A 276 -0.71 -24.24 -4.25
C LEU A 276 -1.47 -23.38 -5.27
N ILE A 277 -0.79 -22.62 -6.12
CA ILE A 277 -1.45 -21.76 -7.10
C ILE A 277 -2.30 -22.60 -8.07
N GLY A 278 -3.54 -22.15 -8.32
CA GLY A 278 -4.49 -22.86 -9.20
C GLY A 278 -5.12 -24.13 -8.64
N LYS A 279 -4.70 -24.61 -7.45
CA LYS A 279 -5.25 -25.83 -6.83
C LYS A 279 -6.56 -25.63 -6.07
N PHE A 280 -6.88 -24.39 -5.73
CA PHE A 280 -8.10 -24.03 -5.00
C PHE A 280 -8.89 -22.95 -5.76
N GLY A 281 -10.21 -22.99 -5.63
CA GLY A 281 -11.06 -21.89 -6.09
C GLY A 281 -10.81 -20.60 -5.30
N LEU A 282 -11.15 -19.45 -5.89
CA LEU A 282 -10.86 -18.13 -5.32
C LEU A 282 -11.45 -17.91 -3.91
N ILE A 283 -12.56 -18.58 -3.56
CA ILE A 283 -13.17 -18.47 -2.22
C ILE A 283 -12.22 -18.89 -1.09
N PHE A 284 -11.29 -19.82 -1.36
CA PHE A 284 -10.31 -20.30 -0.37
C PHE A 284 -9.21 -19.28 -0.08
N THR A 285 -9.06 -18.23 -0.89
CA THR A 285 -8.15 -17.13 -0.56
C THR A 285 -8.53 -16.42 0.74
N ILE A 286 -9.81 -16.43 1.12
CA ILE A 286 -10.31 -15.84 2.37
C ILE A 286 -9.74 -16.59 3.59
N PRO A 287 -9.95 -17.90 3.79
CA PRO A 287 -9.38 -18.62 4.92
C PRO A 287 -7.85 -18.58 4.93
N PHE A 288 -7.17 -18.69 3.79
CA PHE A 288 -5.71 -18.51 3.74
C PHE A 288 -5.29 -17.14 4.29
N THR A 289 -5.97 -16.07 3.87
CA THR A 289 -5.69 -14.71 4.35
C THR A 289 -5.91 -14.58 5.85
N LEU A 290 -7.02 -15.12 6.38
CA LEU A 290 -7.33 -15.07 7.80
C LEU A 290 -6.28 -15.83 8.64
N VAL A 291 -5.87 -17.02 8.20
CA VAL A 291 -4.86 -17.83 8.88
C VAL A 291 -3.51 -17.15 8.86
N ILE A 292 -3.04 -16.69 7.69
CA ILE A 292 -1.76 -15.99 7.55
C ILE A 292 -1.77 -14.74 8.46
N PHE A 293 -2.82 -13.93 8.41
CA PHE A 293 -2.90 -12.72 9.22
C PHE A 293 -2.93 -13.02 10.73
N ALA A 294 -3.66 -14.04 11.17
CA ALA A 294 -3.68 -14.48 12.57
C ALA A 294 -2.28 -14.92 13.06
N VAL A 295 -1.56 -15.69 12.24
CA VAL A 295 -0.16 -16.10 12.52
C VAL A 295 0.74 -14.87 12.62
N GLN A 296 0.61 -13.90 11.70
CA GLN A 296 1.40 -12.68 11.74
C GLN A 296 1.13 -11.82 12.97
N ILE A 297 -0.11 -11.78 13.46
CA ILE A 297 -0.45 -11.12 14.72
C ILE A 297 0.20 -11.82 15.90
N ALA A 298 0.06 -13.15 16.00
CA ALA A 298 0.68 -13.93 17.06
C ALA A 298 2.21 -13.74 17.07
N TYR A 299 2.84 -13.81 15.90
CA TYR A 299 4.26 -13.53 15.71
C TYR A 299 4.62 -12.11 16.13
N SER A 300 3.85 -11.10 15.70
CA SER A 300 4.14 -9.70 16.04
C SER A 300 4.02 -9.44 17.55
N ARG A 301 3.05 -10.08 18.22
CA ARG A 301 2.90 -10.03 19.68
C ARG A 301 4.10 -10.63 20.39
N TRP A 302 4.48 -11.85 19.98
CA TRP A 302 5.63 -12.54 20.55
C TRP A 302 6.93 -11.75 20.31
N TRP A 303 7.13 -11.23 19.10
CA TRP A 303 8.33 -10.48 18.73
C TRP A 303 8.47 -9.18 19.55
N LEU A 304 7.42 -8.37 19.63
CA LEU A 304 7.45 -7.11 20.36
C LEU A 304 7.47 -7.27 21.89
N ALA A 305 7.20 -8.48 22.41
CA ALA A 305 7.45 -8.78 23.81
C ALA A 305 8.96 -8.87 24.16
N HIS A 306 9.83 -9.02 23.16
CA HIS A 306 11.28 -9.17 23.34
C HIS A 306 12.09 -8.04 22.69
N PHE A 307 11.54 -7.40 21.65
CA PHE A 307 12.23 -6.42 20.82
C PHE A 307 11.45 -5.11 20.66
N ARG A 308 12.17 -4.00 20.50
CA ARG A 308 11.59 -2.65 20.39
C ARG A 308 10.93 -2.36 19.04
N PHE A 309 11.35 -3.06 18.00
CA PHE A 309 10.92 -2.84 16.62
C PHE A 309 10.79 -4.18 15.90
N GLY A 310 10.00 -4.26 14.84
CA GLY A 310 10.13 -5.36 13.90
C GLY A 310 11.52 -5.35 13.22
N PRO A 311 12.02 -6.50 12.73
CA PRO A 311 13.33 -6.61 12.10
C PRO A 311 13.57 -5.58 11.00
N VAL A 312 12.59 -5.40 10.12
CA VAL A 312 12.72 -4.51 8.95
C VAL A 312 12.56 -3.06 9.37
N GLU A 313 11.68 -2.77 10.34
CA GLU A 313 11.57 -1.45 10.95
C GLU A 313 12.87 -1.02 11.64
N TRP A 314 13.54 -1.95 12.34
CA TRP A 314 14.84 -1.73 12.95
C TRP A 314 15.91 -1.43 11.90
N LEU A 315 15.97 -2.23 10.83
CA LEU A 315 16.92 -2.02 9.73
C LEU A 315 16.70 -0.64 9.10
N TRP A 316 15.44 -0.34 8.74
CA TRP A 316 15.06 0.94 8.16
C TRP A 316 15.45 2.12 9.05
N ARG A 317 15.17 2.03 10.36
CA ARG A 317 15.50 3.08 11.33
C ARG A 317 17.02 3.22 11.51
N SER A 318 17.75 2.11 11.62
CA SER A 318 19.19 2.10 11.79
C SER A 318 19.91 2.74 10.60
N LEU A 319 19.51 2.40 9.37
CA LEU A 319 20.06 3.00 8.16
C LEU A 319 19.68 4.48 8.00
N THR A 320 18.48 4.88 8.46
CA THR A 320 18.04 6.29 8.49
C THR A 320 18.93 7.14 9.39
N TYR A 321 19.30 6.62 10.57
CA TYR A 321 20.16 7.35 11.52
C TYR A 321 21.66 7.12 11.30
N GLY A 322 22.05 6.13 10.50
CA GLY A 322 23.45 5.76 10.27
C GLY A 322 24.10 5.05 11.45
N ARG A 323 23.30 4.52 12.38
CA ARG A 323 23.78 3.75 13.53
C ARG A 323 22.75 2.70 13.91
N ALA A 324 23.21 1.52 14.30
CA ALA A 324 22.36 0.47 14.84
C ALA A 324 21.54 1.01 16.03
N GLN A 325 20.21 0.91 15.94
CA GLN A 325 19.34 1.28 17.06
C GLN A 325 19.34 0.16 18.11
N PRO A 326 19.14 0.47 19.41
CA PRO A 326 18.95 -0.57 20.41
C PRO A 326 17.73 -1.41 20.05
N MET A 327 17.93 -2.72 19.92
CA MET A 327 16.90 -3.65 19.43
C MET A 327 16.18 -4.39 20.55
N ARG A 328 16.93 -4.84 21.56
CA ARG A 328 16.38 -5.54 22.73
C ARG A 328 15.72 -4.55 23.69
N LEU A 329 14.68 -4.99 24.37
CA LEU A 329 14.15 -4.28 25.54
C LEU A 329 15.21 -4.33 26.64
N ASP A 330 15.44 -3.21 27.33
CA ASP A 330 16.35 -3.22 28.48
C ASP A 330 15.63 -3.98 29.60
N THR A 331 16.07 -5.21 29.89
CA THR A 331 15.52 -6.05 30.97
C THR A 331 15.93 -5.59 32.37
N ALA A 332 16.55 -4.42 32.49
CA ALA A 332 17.04 -3.85 33.74
C ALA A 332 16.25 -2.61 34.16
N ALA A 333 14.98 -2.80 34.52
CA ALA A 333 14.26 -2.00 35.51
C ALA A 333 13.01 -2.80 35.91
N PRO A 334 12.92 -3.33 37.15
CA PRO A 334 11.66 -3.83 37.67
C PRO A 334 10.66 -2.67 37.78
N ALA A 335 9.39 -3.01 37.57
CA ALA A 335 8.23 -2.13 37.59
C ALA A 335 8.04 -1.36 38.90
#